data_AF-A0A1Y1NMC0-F1
#
_entry.id   AF-A0A1Y1NMC0-F1
#
_cell.length_a   1.000
_cell.length_b   1.000
_cell.length_c   1.000
_cell.angle_alpha   90.00
_cell.angle_beta   90.00
_cell.angle_gamma   90.00
#
_symmetry.space_group_name_H-M   'P 1'
#
loop_
_entity.id
_entity.type
_entity.pdbx_description
1 polymer ?
#
loop_
_entity_poly.entity_id
_entity_poly.type
_entity_poly.pdbx_seq_one_letter_code
_entity_poly.pdbx_strand_id
1 'polypeptide(L)'
;NKMDYDKWSEDSPGWGYRDVLPYFKKSENFNTKGDKGYHGYGGYLNVERHSPTSKKVNALLKAYAELGYPMVDINGYNQLGASSNQFNTLHGRRQSSAKAFLTSTRLRRNLKISTHSYVTKILTDPITKAATGVLFSHKNTKYIAKIKKEVILSAGVVGSPAILMHSGIS
;
A
#
# COMPACT_ATOMS: atom_id res chain seq x y z
N ASN A 1 9.00 8.43 7.00
CA ASN A 1 9.97 9.48 6.67
C ASN A 1 9.30 10.58 5.85
N LYS A 2 9.19 11.80 6.39
CA LYS A 2 8.58 12.96 5.72
C LYS A 2 9.42 13.45 4.53
N MET A 3 10.74 13.41 4.69
CA MET A 3 11.71 13.96 3.72
C MET A 3 11.64 13.25 2.36
N ASP A 4 11.34 11.95 2.35
CA ASP A 4 11.21 11.19 1.09
C ASP A 4 10.07 11.72 0.22
N TYR A 5 8.92 12.04 0.83
CA TYR A 5 7.75 12.59 0.12
C TYR A 5 7.96 14.05 -0.29
N ASP A 6 8.56 14.85 0.60
CA ASP A 6 8.85 16.25 0.29
C ASP A 6 9.85 16.33 -0.88
N LYS A 7 10.84 15.43 -0.95
CA LYS A 7 11.74 15.31 -2.10
C LYS A 7 11.00 14.90 -3.37
N TRP A 8 10.06 13.95 -3.30
CA TRP A 8 9.24 13.60 -4.47
C TRP A 8 8.41 14.77 -4.98
N SER A 9 7.98 15.66 -4.09
CA SER A 9 7.16 16.82 -4.47
C SER A 9 7.89 17.85 -5.33
N GLU A 10 9.23 17.82 -5.36
CA GLU A 10 10.06 18.66 -6.23
C GLU A 10 9.76 18.40 -7.71
N ASP A 11 9.63 17.12 -8.09
CA ASP A 11 9.35 16.69 -9.47
C ASP A 11 7.90 16.24 -9.69
N SER A 12 7.14 16.03 -8.61
CA SER A 12 5.77 15.52 -8.65
C SER A 12 4.86 16.32 -7.69
N PRO A 13 4.35 17.49 -8.12
CA PRO A 13 3.46 18.31 -7.31
C PRO A 13 2.27 17.52 -6.74
N GLY A 14 1.96 17.74 -5.46
CA GLY A 14 0.91 17.00 -4.75
C GLY A 14 1.35 15.68 -4.11
N TRP A 15 2.64 15.33 -4.17
CA TRP A 15 3.21 14.17 -3.48
C TRP A 15 3.98 14.52 -2.21
N GLY A 16 3.91 15.77 -1.75
CA GLY A 16 4.54 16.20 -0.49
C GLY A 16 3.91 15.49 0.71
N TYR A 17 4.64 15.41 1.83
CA TYR A 17 4.16 14.64 2.98
C TYR A 17 2.79 15.13 3.50
N ARG A 18 2.56 16.45 3.45
CA ARG A 18 1.28 17.06 3.84
C ARG A 18 0.13 16.65 2.93
N ASP A 19 0.40 16.40 1.65
CA ASP A 19 -0.61 16.02 0.65
C ASP A 19 -0.97 14.53 0.77
N VAL A 20 0.02 13.68 1.06
CA VAL A 20 -0.18 12.22 1.16
C VAL A 20 -0.64 11.74 2.53
N LEU A 21 -0.33 12.46 3.62
CA LEU A 21 -0.73 12.09 4.98
C LEU A 21 -2.25 11.84 5.13
N PRO A 22 -3.16 12.65 4.55
CA PRO A 22 -4.59 12.35 4.53
C PRO A 22 -4.93 10.96 3.95
N TYR A 23 -4.18 10.48 2.95
CA TYR A 23 -4.42 9.17 2.32
C TYR A 23 -3.91 8.01 3.17
N PHE A 24 -2.80 8.19 3.90
CA PHE A 24 -2.35 7.22 4.91
C PHE A 24 -3.41 7.06 5.98
N LYS A 25 -3.88 8.19 6.53
CA LYS A 25 -4.92 8.22 7.58
C LYS A 25 -6.26 7.67 7.09
N LYS A 26 -6.63 7.90 5.83
CA LYS A 26 -7.86 7.35 5.25
C LYS A 26 -7.84 5.82 5.17
N SER A 27 -6.68 5.24 4.92
CA SER A 27 -6.51 3.80 4.74
C SER A 27 -6.45 3.05 6.07
N GLU A 28 -5.86 3.69 7.08
CA GLU A 28 -5.50 3.10 8.35
C GLU A 28 -6.66 3.06 9.37
N ASN A 29 -6.72 1.97 10.12
CA ASN A 29 -7.43 1.85 11.38
C ASN A 29 -6.43 1.51 12.49
N PHE A 30 -5.93 2.56 13.15
CA PHE A 30 -4.90 2.45 14.16
C PHE A 30 -5.48 2.08 15.52
N ASN A 31 -5.23 0.85 15.97
CA ASN A 31 -5.85 0.30 17.19
C ASN A 31 -4.89 0.35 18.41
N THR A 32 -4.00 1.33 18.48
CA THR A 32 -3.01 1.46 19.56
C THR A 32 -2.67 2.92 19.87
N LYS A 33 -1.70 3.14 20.77
CA LYS A 33 -1.20 4.48 21.13
C LYS A 33 -0.13 4.95 20.13
N GLY A 34 -0.23 6.21 19.74
CA GLY A 34 0.65 6.89 18.80
C GLY A 34 0.47 8.39 18.85
N ASP A 35 1.27 9.11 18.08
CA ASP A 35 1.30 10.57 18.08
C ASP A 35 0.03 11.16 17.46
N LYS A 36 -0.49 12.22 18.09
CA LYS A 36 -1.69 12.91 17.60
C LYS A 36 -1.44 13.49 16.21
N GLY A 37 -2.38 13.25 15.30
CA GLY A 37 -2.36 13.81 13.95
C GLY A 37 -1.72 12.93 12.88
N TYR A 38 -0.98 11.88 13.27
CA TYR A 38 -0.22 11.03 12.36
C TYR A 38 -0.95 9.75 11.91
N HIS A 39 -1.95 9.34 12.68
CA HIS A 39 -2.67 8.07 12.47
C HIS A 39 -4.11 8.25 12.01
N GLY A 40 -4.59 7.25 11.28
CA GLY A 40 -5.97 7.08 10.83
C GLY A 40 -6.81 6.22 11.78
N TYR A 41 -8.11 6.49 11.83
CA TYR A 41 -9.08 5.69 12.59
C TYR A 41 -10.30 5.40 11.71
N GLY A 42 -10.80 4.16 11.74
CA GLY A 42 -11.96 3.74 10.95
C GLY A 42 -11.67 3.38 9.48
N GLY A 43 -10.40 3.35 9.06
CA GLY A 43 -10.00 2.81 7.76
C GLY A 43 -10.16 1.30 7.64
N TYR A 44 -9.82 0.73 6.49
CA TYR A 44 -9.96 -0.71 6.25
C TYR A 44 -8.75 -1.53 6.71
N LEU A 45 -7.56 -0.92 6.79
CA LEU A 45 -6.31 -1.59 7.12
C LEU A 45 -6.01 -1.43 8.60
N ASN A 46 -6.12 -2.49 9.39
CA ASN A 46 -5.81 -2.43 10.81
C ASN A 46 -4.31 -2.41 11.03
N VAL A 47 -3.91 -1.54 11.96
CA VAL A 47 -2.53 -1.42 12.42
C VAL A 47 -2.51 -1.61 13.93
N GLU A 48 -1.72 -2.60 14.37
CA GLU A 48 -1.61 -3.02 15.76
C GLU A 48 -0.14 -3.13 16.17
N ARG A 49 0.12 -3.08 17.48
CA ARG A 49 1.37 -3.57 18.06
C ARG A 49 1.16 -4.99 18.58
N HIS A 50 2.21 -5.79 18.59
CA HIS A 50 2.12 -7.15 19.14
C HIS A 50 1.72 -7.13 20.62
N SER A 51 0.66 -7.87 20.96
CA SER A 51 0.12 -7.98 22.31
C SER A 51 -0.17 -9.45 22.66
N PRO A 52 0.37 -9.97 23.79
CA PRO A 52 1.29 -9.30 24.70
C PRO A 52 2.66 -9.04 24.08
N THR A 53 3.30 -7.95 24.44
CA THR A 53 4.66 -7.65 23.96
C THR A 53 5.68 -8.63 24.55
N SER A 54 6.60 -9.13 23.72
CA SER A 54 7.64 -10.07 24.15
C SER A 54 8.56 -9.46 25.21
N LYS A 55 8.97 -10.29 26.19
CA LYS A 55 9.95 -9.90 27.22
C LYS A 55 11.26 -9.37 26.61
N LYS A 56 11.69 -9.91 25.46
CA LYS A 56 12.90 -9.47 24.75
C LYS A 56 12.76 -8.05 24.20
N VAL A 57 11.59 -7.71 23.65
CA VAL A 57 11.31 -6.35 23.15
C VAL A 57 11.30 -5.37 24.31
N ASN A 58 10.68 -5.71 25.44
CA ASN A 58 10.69 -4.85 26.62
C ASN A 58 12.10 -4.64 27.18
N ALA A 59 12.93 -5.69 27.22
CA ALA A 59 14.33 -5.57 27.64
C ALA A 59 15.13 -4.64 26.71
N LEU A 60 14.92 -4.76 25.40
CA LEU A 60 15.58 -3.90 24.42
C LEU A 60 15.15 -2.42 24.56
N LEU A 61 13.85 -2.15 24.72
CA LEU A 61 13.35 -0.79 24.92
C LEU A 61 13.90 -0.15 26.21
N LYS A 62 14.05 -0.95 27.28
CA LYS A 62 14.70 -0.49 28.52
C LYS A 62 16.17 -0.14 28.31
N ALA A 63 16.92 -1.01 27.61
CA ALA A 63 18.33 -0.74 27.31
C ALA A 63 18.50 0.57 26.49
N TYR A 64 17.61 0.84 25.54
CA TYR A 64 17.62 2.11 24.81
C TYR A 64 17.30 3.31 25.72
N ALA A 65 16.36 3.17 26.66
CA ALA A 65 16.07 4.23 27.64
C ALA A 65 17.27 4.50 28.57
N GLU A 66 17.99 3.45 29.00
CA GLU A 66 19.22 3.58 29.82
C GLU A 66 20.33 4.32 29.07
N LEU A 67 20.39 4.20 27.75
CA LEU A 67 21.29 4.95 26.87
C LEU A 67 20.78 6.37 26.55
N GLY A 68 19.65 6.79 27.12
CA GLY A 68 19.07 8.12 26.93
C GLY A 68 18.24 8.30 25.65
N TYR A 69 17.93 7.22 24.92
CA TYR A 69 17.07 7.32 23.74
C TYR A 69 15.59 7.42 24.12
N PRO A 70 14.83 8.36 23.54
CA PRO A 70 13.41 8.48 23.81
C PRO A 70 12.62 7.30 23.23
N MET A 71 11.53 6.93 23.90
CA MET A 71 10.52 6.06 23.29
C MET A 71 9.66 6.89 22.34
N VAL A 72 9.57 6.48 21.09
CA VAL A 72 8.89 7.22 20.04
C VAL A 72 7.80 6.39 19.37
N ASP A 73 6.98 7.07 18.60
CA ASP A 73 6.13 6.46 17.60
C ASP A 73 6.87 6.41 16.26
N ILE A 74 7.16 5.20 15.77
CA ILE A 74 7.92 5.01 14.52
C ILE A 74 7.25 5.62 13.28
N ASN A 75 5.94 5.89 13.33
CA ASN A 75 5.20 6.56 12.25
C ASN A 75 4.67 7.95 12.68
N GLY A 76 5.17 8.48 13.81
CA GLY A 76 4.73 9.74 14.40
C GLY A 76 5.56 10.96 13.99
N TYR A 77 5.53 11.98 14.85
CA TYR A 77 6.19 13.27 14.64
C TYR A 77 7.71 13.12 14.55
N ASN A 78 8.30 12.36 15.48
CA ASN A 78 9.73 12.12 15.54
C ASN A 78 10.03 10.62 15.40
N GLN A 79 10.89 10.27 14.44
CA GLN A 79 11.30 8.89 14.15
C GLN A 79 12.62 8.51 14.85
N LEU A 80 13.34 9.48 15.42
CA LEU A 80 14.61 9.24 16.10
C LEU A 80 14.37 8.81 17.56
N GLY A 81 14.53 7.51 17.82
CA GLY A 81 14.37 6.91 19.14
C GLY A 81 14.17 5.42 19.06
N ALA A 82 13.60 4.82 20.11
CA ALA A 82 13.24 3.42 20.12
C ALA A 82 11.71 3.24 20.14
N SER A 83 11.20 2.21 19.46
CA SER A 83 9.78 1.89 19.42
C SER A 83 9.58 0.38 19.31
N SER A 84 8.47 -0.12 19.85
CA SER A 84 7.94 -1.41 19.42
C SER A 84 7.40 -1.29 17.99
N ASN A 85 7.57 -2.32 17.17
CA ASN A 85 7.06 -2.32 15.80
C ASN A 85 5.52 -2.27 15.73
N GLN A 86 5.04 -1.63 14.67
CA GLN A 86 3.64 -1.62 14.25
C GLN A 86 3.47 -2.58 13.07
N PHE A 87 2.35 -3.29 13.04
CA PHE A 87 2.08 -4.33 12.07
C PHE A 87 0.69 -4.18 11.47
N ASN A 88 0.58 -4.50 10.18
CA ASN A 88 -0.71 -4.65 9.50
C ASN A 88 -1.34 -5.98 9.93
N THR A 89 -1.94 -6.01 11.11
CA THR A 89 -2.62 -7.16 11.68
C THR A 89 -3.99 -6.79 12.22
N LEU A 90 -4.86 -7.80 12.28
CA LEU A 90 -6.11 -7.73 13.00
C LEU A 90 -6.18 -8.95 13.92
N HIS A 91 -6.25 -8.71 15.23
CA HIS A 91 -6.19 -9.76 16.26
C HIS A 91 -4.95 -10.66 16.11
N GLY A 92 -3.79 -10.04 15.84
CA GLY A 92 -2.51 -10.74 15.69
C GLY A 92 -2.35 -11.56 14.41
N ARG A 93 -3.35 -11.59 13.52
CA ARG A 93 -3.26 -12.23 12.20
C ARG A 93 -2.90 -11.20 11.14
N ARG A 94 -2.01 -11.58 10.22
CA ARG A 94 -1.64 -10.75 9.06
C ARG A 94 -2.89 -10.28 8.31
N GLN A 95 -2.99 -8.98 8.10
CA GLN A 95 -3.99 -8.38 7.23
C GLN A 95 -3.32 -7.87 5.95
N SER A 96 -3.52 -8.56 4.84
CA SER A 96 -3.07 -8.10 3.53
C SER A 96 -3.98 -7.00 2.98
N SER A 97 -3.50 -6.26 1.97
CA SER A 97 -4.33 -5.31 1.22
C SER A 97 -5.57 -5.97 0.59
N ALA A 98 -5.43 -7.20 0.07
CA ALA A 98 -6.57 -7.97 -0.45
C ALA A 98 -7.61 -8.30 0.63
N LYS A 99 -7.16 -8.61 1.87
CA LYS A 99 -8.08 -8.85 2.98
C LYS A 99 -8.75 -7.56 3.44
N ALA A 100 -8.01 -6.47 3.56
CA ALA A 100 -8.50 -5.17 3.98
C ALA A 100 -9.48 -4.54 2.97
N PHE A 101 -9.07 -4.42 1.70
CA PHE A 101 -9.77 -3.61 0.71
C PHE A 101 -10.64 -4.42 -0.26
N LEU A 102 -10.21 -5.62 -0.67
CA LEU A 102 -10.97 -6.40 -1.66
C LEU A 102 -12.01 -7.30 -1.00
N THR A 103 -11.66 -7.98 0.08
CA THR A 103 -12.57 -8.93 0.74
C THR A 103 -13.78 -8.20 1.34
N SER A 104 -13.57 -7.01 1.90
CA SER A 104 -14.62 -6.15 2.47
C SER A 104 -15.59 -5.63 1.40
N THR A 105 -15.16 -5.50 0.15
CA THR A 105 -15.99 -4.95 -0.95
C THR A 105 -16.36 -5.96 -2.03
N ARG A 106 -16.02 -7.25 -1.87
CA ARG A 106 -16.14 -8.28 -2.92
C ARG A 106 -17.56 -8.53 -3.42
N LEU A 107 -18.58 -8.18 -2.62
CA LEU A 107 -20.00 -8.40 -2.96
C LEU A 107 -20.59 -7.25 -3.80
N ARG A 108 -19.82 -6.18 -4.03
CA ARG A 108 -20.28 -5.08 -4.87
C ARG A 108 -20.43 -5.54 -6.32
N ARG A 109 -21.62 -5.40 -6.91
CA ARG A 109 -21.95 -5.87 -8.27
C ARG A 109 -21.08 -5.23 -9.37
N ASN A 110 -20.51 -4.06 -9.10
CA ASN A 110 -19.64 -3.32 -10.01
C ASN A 110 -18.14 -3.70 -9.88
N LEU A 111 -17.78 -4.67 -9.03
CA LEU A 111 -16.42 -5.16 -8.87
C LEU A 111 -16.33 -6.62 -9.33
N LYS A 112 -15.41 -6.90 -10.26
CA LYS A 112 -15.07 -8.26 -10.69
C LYS A 112 -13.62 -8.54 -10.35
N ILE A 113 -13.36 -9.64 -9.65
CA ILE A 113 -12.02 -10.09 -9.29
C ILE A 113 -11.75 -11.41 -10.02
N SER A 114 -10.74 -11.41 -10.87
CA SER A 114 -10.32 -12.61 -11.62
C SER A 114 -8.94 -13.05 -11.16
N THR A 115 -8.85 -14.16 -10.44
CA THR A 115 -7.57 -14.75 -10.01
C THR A 115 -7.00 -15.63 -11.13
N HIS A 116 -5.73 -16.04 -10.99
CA HIS A 116 -5.05 -16.86 -12.01
C HIS A 116 -5.15 -16.26 -13.42
N SER A 117 -5.14 -14.93 -13.49
CA SER A 117 -5.32 -14.14 -14.70
C SER A 117 -4.11 -13.25 -14.85
N TYR A 118 -3.27 -13.54 -15.84
CA TYR A 118 -1.98 -12.88 -16.04
C TYR A 118 -2.09 -11.95 -17.24
N VAL A 119 -2.07 -10.65 -17.01
CA VAL A 119 -2.02 -9.66 -18.08
C VAL A 119 -0.67 -9.72 -18.76
N THR A 120 -0.67 -9.85 -20.09
CA THR A 120 0.56 -9.94 -20.89
C THR A 120 0.78 -8.71 -21.77
N LYS A 121 -0.28 -7.97 -22.10
CA LYS A 121 -0.20 -6.80 -22.98
C LYS A 121 -1.37 -5.84 -22.77
N ILE A 122 -1.08 -4.54 -22.82
CA ILE A 122 -2.08 -3.47 -22.97
C ILE A 122 -2.33 -3.29 -24.47
N LEU A 123 -3.60 -3.31 -24.87
CA LEU A 123 -4.02 -3.04 -26.23
C LEU A 123 -4.21 -1.54 -26.39
N THR A 124 -3.63 -0.96 -27.43
CA THR A 124 -3.71 0.47 -27.73
C THR A 124 -4.24 0.69 -29.14
N ASP A 125 -4.95 1.80 -29.32
CA ASP A 125 -5.32 2.28 -30.64
C ASP A 125 -4.06 2.75 -31.40
N PRO A 126 -3.85 2.33 -32.66
CA PRO A 126 -2.60 2.60 -33.36
C PRO A 126 -2.38 4.08 -33.66
N ILE A 127 -3.45 4.88 -33.76
CA ILE A 127 -3.40 6.30 -34.14
C ILE A 127 -3.35 7.17 -32.89
N THR A 128 -4.33 7.05 -32.01
CA THR A 128 -4.49 7.89 -30.81
C THR A 128 -3.60 7.44 -29.64
N LYS A 129 -3.06 6.22 -29.71
CA LYS A 129 -2.32 5.55 -28.61
C LYS A 129 -3.15 5.33 -27.34
N ALA A 130 -4.46 5.58 -27.37
CA ALA A 130 -5.34 5.35 -26.24
C ALA A 130 -5.44 3.84 -25.91
N ALA A 131 -5.47 3.50 -24.63
CA ALA A 131 -5.71 2.12 -24.21
C ALA A 131 -7.14 1.69 -24.58
N THR A 132 -7.28 0.53 -25.21
CA THR A 132 -8.57 -0.03 -25.65
C THR A 132 -8.94 -1.31 -24.89
N GLY A 133 -7.97 -1.95 -24.26
CA GLY A 133 -8.18 -3.14 -23.43
C GLY A 133 -6.88 -3.76 -22.93
N VAL A 134 -7.01 -4.95 -22.35
CA VAL A 134 -5.87 -5.77 -21.95
C VAL A 134 -6.01 -7.18 -22.48
N LEU A 135 -4.90 -7.74 -22.96
CA LEU A 135 -4.74 -9.16 -23.26
C LEU A 135 -4.23 -9.85 -21.99
N PHE A 136 -4.90 -10.92 -21.58
CA PHE A 136 -4.50 -11.71 -20.42
C PHE A 136 -4.67 -13.21 -20.68
N SER A 137 -3.87 -14.02 -19.99
CA SER A 137 -4.03 -15.47 -19.95
C SER A 137 -4.77 -15.87 -18.68
N HIS A 138 -5.84 -16.66 -18.81
CA HIS A 138 -6.51 -17.31 -17.70
C HIS A 138 -6.55 -18.81 -17.95
N LYS A 139 -5.94 -19.58 -17.03
CA LYS A 139 -5.82 -21.05 -17.16
C LYS A 139 -5.30 -21.49 -18.54
N ASN A 140 -4.25 -20.84 -19.03
CA ASN A 140 -3.61 -21.07 -20.34
C ASN A 140 -4.43 -20.71 -21.58
N THR A 141 -5.58 -20.06 -21.43
CA THR A 141 -6.36 -19.52 -22.54
C THR A 141 -6.24 -17.99 -22.57
N LYS A 142 -6.02 -17.42 -23.76
CA LYS A 142 -5.91 -15.97 -23.94
C LYS A 142 -7.29 -15.33 -24.07
N TYR A 143 -7.48 -14.21 -23.38
CA TYR A 143 -8.71 -13.42 -23.39
C TYR A 143 -8.39 -11.93 -23.54
N ILE A 144 -9.37 -11.19 -24.06
CA ILE A 144 -9.31 -9.74 -24.18
C ILE A 144 -10.40 -9.14 -23.29
N ALA A 145 -10.00 -8.26 -22.37
CA ALA A 145 -10.92 -7.40 -21.63
C ALA A 145 -10.87 -5.98 -22.22
N LYS A 146 -11.97 -5.55 -22.85
CA LYS A 146 -12.11 -4.18 -23.35
C LYS A 146 -12.40 -3.20 -22.21
N ILE A 147 -11.92 -1.97 -22.33
CA ILE A 147 -12.16 -0.91 -21.34
C ILE A 147 -13.03 0.21 -21.91
N LYS A 148 -13.64 0.99 -21.01
CA LYS A 148 -14.42 2.21 -21.35
C LYS A 148 -13.74 3.51 -20.92
N LYS A 149 -12.79 3.44 -19.99
CA LYS A 149 -12.12 4.61 -19.41
C LYS A 149 -10.61 4.41 -19.42
N GLU A 150 -10.10 3.61 -18.49
CA GLU A 150 -8.68 3.56 -18.20
C GLU A 150 -8.21 2.14 -17.86
N VAL A 151 -6.91 1.91 -18.04
CA VAL A 151 -6.17 0.75 -17.53
C VAL A 151 -5.25 1.24 -16.42
N ILE A 152 -5.42 0.72 -15.21
CA ILE A 152 -4.52 1.01 -14.09
C ILE A 152 -3.56 -0.17 -13.94
N LEU A 153 -2.28 0.08 -14.17
CA LEU A 153 -1.25 -0.94 -14.05
C LEU A 153 -0.71 -0.98 -12.61
N SER A 154 -0.91 -2.11 -11.94
CA SER A 154 -0.47 -2.32 -10.55
C SER A 154 0.23 -3.68 -10.38
N ALA A 155 1.04 -4.07 -11.38
CA ALA A 155 1.75 -5.35 -11.42
C ALA A 155 3.11 -5.31 -10.67
N GLY A 156 3.32 -4.29 -9.83
CA GLY A 156 4.56 -4.08 -9.08
C GLY A 156 5.71 -3.55 -9.95
N VAL A 157 6.84 -3.25 -9.32
CA VAL A 157 8.02 -2.62 -9.96
C VAL A 157 8.67 -3.48 -11.03
N VAL A 158 8.44 -4.80 -11.03
CA VAL A 158 8.97 -5.74 -12.03
C VAL A 158 7.93 -6.05 -13.12
N GLY A 159 6.70 -6.38 -12.72
CA GLY A 159 5.67 -6.79 -13.68
C GLY A 159 5.15 -5.64 -14.55
N SER A 160 5.07 -4.44 -13.99
CA SER A 160 4.57 -3.26 -14.71
C SER A 160 5.45 -2.90 -15.92
N PRO A 161 6.78 -2.70 -15.79
CA PRO A 161 7.61 -2.43 -16.96
C PRO A 161 7.63 -3.59 -17.96
N ALA A 162 7.57 -4.84 -17.51
CA ALA A 162 7.48 -5.99 -18.42
C ALA A 162 6.24 -5.94 -19.31
N ILE A 163 5.08 -5.62 -18.72
CA ILE A 163 3.83 -5.46 -19.47
C ILE A 163 3.92 -4.27 -20.44
N LEU A 164 4.49 -3.14 -20.01
CA LEU A 164 4.66 -1.96 -20.88
C LEU A 164 5.55 -2.27 -22.08
N MET A 165 6.69 -2.93 -21.88
CA MET A 165 7.60 -3.35 -22.96
C MET A 165 6.91 -4.30 -23.94
N HIS A 166 6.17 -5.31 -23.45
CA HIS A 166 5.38 -6.20 -24.32
C HIS A 166 4.20 -5.49 -25.02
N SER A 167 3.83 -4.30 -24.54
CA SER A 167 2.84 -3.41 -25.14
C SER A 167 3.42 -2.46 -26.18
N GLY A 168 4.76 -2.41 -26.33
CA GLY A 168 5.42 -1.45 -27.20
C GLY A 168 5.40 -0.02 -26.64
N ILE A 169 5.34 0.12 -25.32
CA ILE A 169 5.39 1.39 -24.59
C ILE A 169 6.71 1.41 -23.83
N SER A 170 7.63 2.28 -24.25
CA SER A 170 8.97 2.48 -23.66
C SER A 170 9.09 3.88 -23.10
#